data_AF-A0A0N4YIX8-F1
#
_entry.id   AF-A0A0N4YIX8-F1
#
_cell.length_a   1.000
_cell.length_b   1.000
_cell.length_c   1.000
_cell.angle_alpha   90.00
_cell.angle_beta   90.00
_cell.angle_gamma   90.00
#
_symmetry.space_group_name_H-M   'P 1'
#
loop_
_entity.id
_entity.type
_entity.pdbx_description
1 polymer ?
#
loop_
_entity_poly.entity_id
_entity_poly.type
_entity_poly.pdbx_seq_one_letter_code
_entity_poly.pdbx_strand_id
1 'polypeptide(L)'
;MLISVYNAIGVLMCFVWLIVLTFDDDIGVVYKKKHCELVESFIKKGHYPVQAVESLEEVEIVGGVDISTSKSNPDFAVVAFSVFDYPSMKHLATFDGVVVITEPYMTDYLAVREAAPVAEFVNQTLADHPELRPDVIICDGNGQFHVRGML
;
A
#
# COMPACT_ATOMS: atom_id res chain seq x y z
N MET A 1 10.04 5.50 -54.13
CA MET A 1 10.62 4.84 -52.94
C MET A 1 10.31 5.57 -51.65
N LEU A 2 10.58 6.88 -51.51
CA LEU A 2 10.32 7.64 -50.27
C LEU A 2 8.88 7.53 -49.74
N ILE A 3 7.87 7.67 -50.59
CA ILE A 3 6.45 7.57 -50.19
C ILE A 3 6.11 6.20 -49.58
N SER A 4 6.70 5.11 -50.09
CA SER A 4 6.51 3.76 -49.53
C SER A 4 7.13 3.62 -48.15
N VAL A 5 8.31 4.22 -47.94
CA VAL A 5 8.98 4.25 -46.62
C VAL A 5 8.16 5.06 -45.61
N TYR A 6 7.63 6.23 -45.99
CA TYR A 6 6.77 7.02 -45.10
C TYR A 6 5.49 6.29 -44.71
N ASN A 7 4.84 5.60 -45.66
CA ASN A 7 3.66 4.80 -45.37
C ASN A 7 3.98 3.62 -44.45
N ALA A 8 5.11 2.94 -44.68
CA ALA A 8 5.56 1.84 -43.81
C ALA A 8 5.84 2.33 -42.38
N ILE A 9 6.49 3.49 -42.22
CA ILE A 9 6.74 4.10 -40.91
C ILE A 9 5.41 4.49 -40.24
N GLY A 10 4.49 5.12 -40.96
CA GLY A 10 3.18 5.50 -40.42
C GLY A 10 2.37 4.28 -39.94
N VAL A 11 2.33 3.21 -40.73
CA VAL A 11 1.68 1.96 -40.35
C VAL A 11 2.36 1.32 -39.14
N LEU A 12 3.70 1.30 -39.09
CA LEU A 12 4.45 0.80 -37.94
C LEU A 12 4.13 1.60 -36.67
N MET A 13 4.09 2.92 -36.76
CA MET A 13 3.72 3.80 -35.64
C MET A 13 2.30 3.50 -35.15
N CYS A 14 1.34 3.29 -36.05
CA CYS A 14 -0.02 2.90 -35.68
C CYS A 14 -0.06 1.54 -34.96
N PHE A 15 0.69 0.54 -35.42
CA PHE A 15 0.75 -0.77 -34.75
C PHE A 15 1.43 -0.68 -33.38
N VAL A 16 2.53 0.07 -33.25
CA VAL A 16 3.18 0.30 -31.96
C VAL A 16 2.22 1.02 -31.00
N TRP A 17 1.50 2.03 -31.48
CA TRP A 17 0.50 2.75 -30.67
C TRP A 17 -0.64 1.83 -30.21
N LEU A 18 -1.14 0.97 -31.09
CA LEU A 18 -2.17 -0.01 -30.73
C LEU A 18 -1.65 -1.03 -29.69
N ILE A 19 -0.41 -1.51 -29.84
CA ILE A 19 0.22 -2.38 -28.85
C ILE A 19 0.31 -1.66 -27.50
N VAL A 20 0.80 -0.42 -27.46
CA VAL A 20 0.87 0.36 -26.22
C VAL A 20 -0.51 0.49 -25.60
N LEU A 21 -1.53 0.92 -26.35
CA LEU A 21 -2.90 1.04 -25.83
C LEU A 21 -3.50 -0.29 -25.36
N THR A 22 -3.09 -1.40 -25.95
CA THR A 22 -3.61 -2.73 -25.59
C THR A 22 -2.96 -3.29 -24.33
N PHE A 23 -1.69 -2.96 -24.09
CA PHE A 23 -0.88 -3.50 -23.00
C PHE A 23 -0.50 -2.46 -21.94
N ASP A 24 -1.08 -1.26 -21.97
CA ASP A 24 -0.75 -0.16 -21.04
C ASP A 24 -0.96 -0.60 -19.58
N ASP A 25 -2.08 -1.27 -19.30
CA ASP A 25 -2.41 -1.80 -17.97
C ASP A 25 -1.37 -2.83 -17.48
N ASP A 26 -0.96 -3.76 -18.35
CA ASP A 26 0.05 -4.77 -18.04
C ASP A 26 1.42 -4.14 -17.73
N ILE A 27 1.80 -3.13 -18.53
CA ILE A 27 3.03 -2.36 -18.32
C ILE A 27 2.97 -1.62 -16.97
N GLY A 28 1.83 -0.99 -16.67
CA GLY A 28 1.58 -0.32 -15.39
C GLY A 28 1.68 -1.26 -14.20
N VAL A 29 1.07 -2.45 -14.30
CA VAL A 29 1.14 -3.50 -13.28
C VAL A 29 2.59 -3.96 -13.05
N VAL A 30 3.36 -4.19 -14.12
CA VAL A 30 4.78 -4.58 -14.00
C VAL A 30 5.59 -3.49 -13.32
N TYR A 31 5.39 -2.23 -13.70
CA TYR A 31 6.05 -1.09 -13.07
C TYR A 31 5.75 -1.01 -11.57
N LYS A 32 4.48 -1.15 -11.18
CA LYS A 32 4.04 -1.08 -9.78
C LYS A 32 4.62 -2.22 -8.93
N LYS A 33 4.69 -3.43 -9.47
CA LYS A 33 5.37 -4.56 -8.81
C LYS A 33 6.85 -4.26 -8.57
N LYS A 34 7.56 -3.76 -9.58
CA LYS A 34 8.97 -3.38 -9.45
C LYS A 34 9.20 -2.22 -8.48
N HIS A 35 8.31 -1.24 -8.46
CA HIS A 35 8.35 -0.17 -7.49
C HIS A 35 8.19 -0.71 -6.05
N CYS A 36 7.22 -1.60 -5.83
CA CYS A 36 7.00 -2.26 -4.53
C CYS A 36 8.25 -3.04 -4.07
N GLU A 37 8.80 -3.90 -4.93
CA GLU A 37 10.03 -4.65 -4.64
C GLU A 37 11.21 -3.72 -4.28
N LEU A 38 11.33 -2.58 -4.95
CA LEU A 38 12.35 -1.59 -4.68
C LEU A 38 12.17 -0.97 -3.28
N VAL A 39 10.96 -0.53 -2.94
CA VAL A 39 10.63 0.06 -1.63
C VAL A 39 10.87 -0.96 -0.51
N GLU A 40 10.39 -2.20 -0.67
CA GLU A 40 10.67 -3.30 0.25
C GLU A 40 12.18 -3.49 0.46
N SER A 41 12.97 -3.41 -0.60
CA SER A 41 14.43 -3.55 -0.52
C SER A 41 15.09 -2.42 0.29
N PHE A 42 14.55 -1.21 0.21
CA PHE A 42 15.03 -0.07 1.00
C PHE A 42 14.67 -0.22 2.48
N ILE A 43 13.46 -0.68 2.79
CA ILE A 43 13.02 -0.97 4.16
C ILE A 43 13.91 -2.06 4.77
N LYS A 44 14.13 -3.18 4.06
CA LYS A 44 14.99 -4.28 4.52
C LYS A 44 16.44 -3.85 4.79
N LYS A 45 16.95 -2.88 4.03
CA LYS A 45 18.30 -2.31 4.22
C LYS A 45 18.35 -1.26 5.35
N GLY A 46 17.23 -0.94 5.98
CA GLY A 46 17.17 0.03 7.08
C GLY A 46 17.31 1.48 6.63
N HIS A 47 16.95 1.80 5.37
CA HIS A 47 16.99 3.19 4.88
C HIS A 47 15.84 4.05 5.41
N TYR A 48 14.81 3.45 5.99
CA TYR A 48 13.70 4.15 6.61
C TYR A 48 13.88 4.18 8.13
N PRO A 49 13.61 5.33 8.79
CA PRO A 49 13.60 5.39 10.24
C PRO A 49 12.44 4.53 10.76
N VAL A 50 12.74 3.64 11.71
CA VAL A 50 11.75 2.82 12.38
C VAL A 50 11.78 3.18 13.87
N GLN A 51 10.61 3.41 14.46
CA GLN A 51 10.47 3.44 15.91
C GLN A 51 10.69 2.01 16.39
N ALA A 52 11.85 1.74 16.95
CA ALA A 52 12.17 0.46 17.54
C ALA A 52 11.86 0.53 19.03
N VAL A 53 11.03 -0.41 19.49
CA VAL A 53 10.86 -0.70 20.91
C VAL A 53 11.74 -1.91 21.20
N GLU A 54 12.62 -1.82 22.19
CA GLU A 54 13.61 -2.89 22.45
C GLU A 54 13.03 -3.99 23.37
N SER A 55 12.04 -3.64 24.20
CA SER A 55 11.42 -4.57 25.14
C SER A 55 9.90 -4.39 25.26
N LEU A 56 9.19 -5.45 25.63
CA LEU A 56 7.73 -5.40 25.75
C LEU A 56 7.28 -4.46 26.88
N GLU A 57 8.11 -4.29 27.91
CA GLU A 57 7.84 -3.43 29.05
C GLU A 57 7.83 -1.94 28.70
N GLU A 58 8.39 -1.55 27.55
CA GLU A 58 8.40 -0.18 27.04
C GLU A 58 7.14 0.16 26.23
N VAL A 59 6.29 -0.82 25.91
CA VAL A 59 5.06 -0.60 25.15
C VAL A 59 3.96 -0.06 26.06
N GLU A 60 3.49 1.14 25.79
CA GLU A 60 2.38 1.77 26.51
C GLU A 60 1.11 1.81 25.65
N ILE A 61 1.24 1.94 24.33
CA ILE A 61 0.11 2.08 23.41
C ILE A 61 0.24 1.12 22.22
N VAL A 62 -0.82 0.36 21.97
CA VAL A 62 -0.94 -0.56 20.83
C VAL A 62 -2.00 -0.04 19.86
N GLY A 63 -1.63 0.07 18.59
CA GLY A 63 -2.54 0.33 17.48
C GLY A 63 -2.96 -0.96 16.78
N GLY A 64 -4.19 -1.02 16.30
CA GLY A 64 -4.69 -2.08 15.41
C GLY A 64 -5.27 -1.45 14.17
N VAL A 65 -4.95 -1.98 12.99
CA VAL A 65 -5.43 -1.46 11.71
C VAL A 65 -5.93 -2.56 10.79
N ASP A 66 -7.08 -2.29 10.16
CA ASP A 66 -7.70 -3.13 9.14
C ASP A 66 -8.23 -2.24 8.00
N ILE A 67 -8.35 -2.81 6.80
CA ILE A 67 -8.96 -2.18 5.65
C ILE A 67 -9.90 -3.15 4.94
N SER A 68 -11.15 -2.71 4.74
CA SER A 68 -12.19 -3.51 4.12
C SER A 68 -12.69 -2.85 2.84
N THR A 69 -12.53 -3.52 1.70
CA THR A 69 -13.06 -3.04 0.42
C THR A 69 -14.57 -3.25 0.34
N SER A 70 -15.29 -2.29 -0.25
CA SER A 70 -16.74 -2.37 -0.46
C SER A 70 -17.12 -3.50 -1.42
N LYS A 71 -18.19 -4.23 -1.07
CA LYS A 71 -18.76 -5.30 -1.91
C LYS A 71 -19.52 -4.77 -3.12
N SER A 72 -19.97 -3.51 -3.08
CA SER A 72 -20.74 -2.89 -4.16
C SER A 72 -19.86 -2.08 -5.11
N ASN A 73 -18.78 -1.50 -4.60
CA ASN A 73 -17.82 -0.75 -5.41
C ASN A 73 -16.38 -1.02 -4.94
N PRO A 74 -15.58 -1.79 -5.70
CA PRO A 74 -14.23 -2.19 -5.32
C PRO A 74 -13.22 -1.04 -5.28
N ASP A 75 -13.59 0.14 -5.76
CA ASP A 75 -12.74 1.35 -5.73
C ASP A 75 -12.84 2.07 -4.38
N PHE A 76 -13.75 1.66 -3.50
CA PHE A 76 -13.88 2.23 -2.16
C PHE A 76 -13.53 1.18 -1.11
N ALA A 77 -12.78 1.61 -0.11
CA ALA A 77 -12.53 0.84 1.10
C ALA A 77 -12.77 1.69 2.33
N VAL A 78 -12.95 1.03 3.47
CA VAL A 78 -12.96 1.67 4.79
C VAL A 78 -11.72 1.20 5.53
N VAL A 79 -10.90 2.15 5.98
CA VAL A 79 -9.81 1.89 6.92
C VAL A 79 -10.36 2.09 8.32
N ALA A 80 -10.04 1.18 9.24
CA ALA A 80 -10.33 1.31 10.65
C ALA A 80 -9.03 1.22 11.45
N PHE A 81 -8.76 2.22 12.28
CA PHE A 81 -7.60 2.31 13.16
C PHE A 81 -8.07 2.44 14.61
N SER A 82 -7.72 1.46 15.45
CA SER A 82 -8.10 1.43 16.86
C SER A 82 -6.87 1.48 17.75
N VAL A 83 -6.94 2.22 18.84
CA VAL A 83 -5.83 2.45 19.76
C VAL A 83 -6.21 1.93 21.16
N PHE A 84 -5.27 1.24 21.79
CA PHE A 84 -5.44 0.59 23.08
C PHE A 84 -4.28 0.93 24.01
N ASP A 85 -4.60 1.10 25.29
CA ASP A 85 -3.62 1.13 26.37
C ASP A 85 -3.07 -0.27 26.62
N TYR A 86 -1.77 -0.38 26.85
CA TYR A 86 -1.07 -1.62 27.14
C TYR A 86 -0.35 -1.52 28.48
N PRO A 87 -0.39 -2.55 29.35
CA PRO A 87 -0.91 -3.91 29.11
C PRO A 87 -2.40 -4.09 29.41
N SER A 88 -3.12 -3.04 29.81
CA SER A 88 -4.51 -3.18 30.26
C SER A 88 -5.48 -3.61 29.15
N MET A 89 -5.08 -3.41 27.88
CA MET A 89 -5.90 -3.60 26.68
C MET A 89 -7.19 -2.77 26.70
N LYS A 90 -7.20 -1.67 27.47
CA LYS A 90 -8.33 -0.74 27.49
C LYS A 90 -8.35 0.03 26.18
N HIS A 91 -9.50 -0.02 25.50
CA HIS A 91 -9.74 0.78 24.30
C HIS A 91 -9.68 2.28 24.63
N LEU A 92 -8.92 3.03 23.83
CA LEU A 92 -8.75 4.48 23.95
C LEU A 92 -9.58 5.20 22.90
N ALA A 93 -9.46 4.80 21.63
CA ALA A 93 -10.16 5.42 20.51
C ALA A 93 -10.23 4.49 19.30
N THR A 94 -11.23 4.73 18.43
CA THR A 94 -11.30 4.16 17.09
C THR A 94 -11.59 5.27 16.10
N PHE A 95 -10.88 5.23 14.98
CA PHE A 95 -11.04 6.12 13.85
C PHE A 95 -11.33 5.27 12.62
N ASP A 96 -12.29 5.69 11.81
CA ASP A 96 -12.57 5.06 10.53
C ASP A 96 -12.77 6.11 9.44
N GLY A 97 -12.47 5.71 8.21
CA GLY A 97 -12.54 6.61 7.07
C GLY A 97 -12.69 5.86 5.75
N VAL A 98 -13.48 6.45 4.85
CA VAL A 98 -13.58 5.97 3.48
C VAL A 98 -12.37 6.44 2.70
N VAL A 99 -11.67 5.49 2.08
CA VAL A 99 -10.54 5.73 1.19
C VAL A 99 -10.86 5.24 -0.21
N VAL A 100 -10.22 5.85 -1.20
CA VAL A 100 -10.33 5.42 -2.60
C VAL A 100 -9.13 4.53 -2.92
N ILE A 101 -9.42 3.35 -3.45
CA ILE A 101 -8.44 2.42 -3.97
C ILE A 101 -8.28 2.68 -5.46
N THR A 102 -7.13 3.19 -5.86
CA THR A 102 -6.78 3.44 -7.27
C THR A 102 -6.06 2.25 -7.91
N GLU A 103 -5.63 1.31 -7.09
CA GLU A 103 -4.73 0.23 -7.50
C GLU A 103 -5.49 -1.06 -7.77
N PRO A 104 -5.27 -1.71 -8.93
CA PRO A 104 -5.92 -2.97 -9.23
C PRO A 104 -5.42 -4.07 -8.28
N TYR A 105 -6.26 -5.09 -8.09
CA TYR A 105 -5.82 -6.28 -7.36
C TYR A 105 -4.71 -7.01 -8.13
N MET A 106 -3.58 -7.23 -7.46
CA MET A 106 -2.44 -7.98 -7.99
C MET A 106 -2.12 -9.13 -7.04
N THR A 107 -2.19 -10.37 -7.52
CA THR A 107 -1.81 -11.55 -6.75
C THR A 107 -0.41 -11.39 -6.16
N ASP A 108 -0.23 -11.72 -4.89
CA ASP A 108 1.00 -11.55 -4.09
C ASP A 108 1.42 -10.10 -3.81
N TYR A 109 0.66 -9.08 -4.24
CA TYR A 109 0.99 -7.65 -4.10
C TYR A 109 -0.16 -6.84 -3.48
N LEU A 110 -0.95 -7.44 -2.59
CA LEU A 110 -2.08 -6.74 -1.94
C LEU A 110 -1.63 -5.48 -1.20
N ALA A 111 -0.44 -5.49 -0.60
CA ALA A 111 0.15 -4.32 0.05
C ALA A 111 0.27 -3.10 -0.88
N VAL A 112 0.47 -3.28 -2.20
CA VAL A 112 0.52 -2.15 -3.15
C VAL A 112 -0.80 -1.40 -3.19
N ARG A 113 -1.91 -2.13 -2.99
CA ARG A 113 -3.26 -1.61 -3.02
C ARG A 113 -3.66 -0.96 -1.70
N GLU A 114 -3.21 -1.51 -0.58
CA GLU A 114 -3.74 -1.18 0.76
C GLU A 114 -2.78 -0.36 1.62
N ALA A 115 -1.46 -0.52 1.47
CA ALA A 115 -0.50 0.08 2.40
C ALA A 115 -0.48 1.61 2.33
N ALA A 116 -0.56 2.20 1.13
CA ALA A 116 -0.59 3.64 0.96
C ALA A 116 -1.82 4.32 1.60
N PRO A 117 -3.07 3.91 1.29
CA PRO A 117 -4.25 4.52 1.90
C PRO A 117 -4.32 4.28 3.42
N VAL A 118 -3.90 3.11 3.90
CA VAL A 118 -3.81 2.83 5.34
C VAL A 118 -2.79 3.76 6.02
N ALA A 119 -1.57 3.86 5.47
CA ALA A 119 -0.54 4.71 6.05
C ALA A 119 -0.94 6.19 6.03
N GLU A 120 -1.57 6.67 4.95
CA GLU A 120 -2.08 8.03 4.86
C GLU A 120 -3.14 8.30 5.94
N PHE A 121 -4.12 7.42 6.08
CA PHE A 121 -5.18 7.56 7.09
C PHE A 121 -4.62 7.57 8.52
N VAL A 122 -3.71 6.65 8.84
CA VAL A 122 -3.05 6.58 10.14
C VAL A 122 -2.22 7.84 10.40
N ASN A 123 -1.43 8.29 9.43
CA ASN A 123 -0.61 9.50 9.59
C ASN A 123 -1.45 10.76 9.80
N GLN A 124 -2.57 10.91 9.08
CA GLN A 124 -3.50 12.02 9.29
C GLN A 124 -4.11 11.96 10.70
N THR A 125 -4.59 10.78 11.10
CA THR A 125 -5.15 10.55 12.43
C THR A 125 -4.15 10.91 13.54
N LEU A 126 -2.89 10.51 13.38
CA LEU A 126 -1.82 10.81 14.36
C LEU A 126 -1.33 12.26 14.31
N ALA A 127 -1.56 12.97 13.21
CA ALA A 127 -1.30 14.41 13.15
C ALA A 127 -2.36 15.19 13.95
N ASP A 128 -3.61 14.74 13.91
CA ASP A 128 -4.73 15.33 14.66
C ASP A 128 -4.75 14.91 16.14
N HIS A 129 -4.29 13.68 16.43
CA HIS A 129 -4.25 13.06 17.76
C HIS A 129 -2.84 12.54 18.11
N PRO A 130 -1.84 13.42 18.26
CA PRO A 130 -0.46 13.02 18.53
C PRO A 130 -0.28 12.28 19.86
N GLU A 131 -1.17 12.49 20.83
CA GLU A 131 -1.19 11.79 22.12
C GLU A 131 -1.59 10.31 22.03
N LEU A 132 -2.18 9.90 20.90
CA LEU A 132 -2.60 8.52 20.64
C LEU A 132 -1.60 7.75 19.77
N ARG A 133 -0.40 8.28 19.58
CA ARG A 133 0.65 7.63 18.78
C ARG A 133 1.01 6.27 19.39
N PRO A 134 0.78 5.15 18.68
CA PRO A 134 1.11 3.84 19.20
C PRO A 134 2.61 3.55 19.10
N ASP A 135 3.11 2.72 20.01
CA ASP A 135 4.46 2.18 19.99
C ASP A 135 4.60 1.04 18.97
N VAL A 136 3.51 0.28 18.82
CA VAL A 136 3.41 -0.82 17.86
C VAL A 136 2.05 -0.81 17.19
N ILE A 137 2.02 -1.08 15.88
CA ILE A 137 0.79 -1.25 15.11
C ILE A 137 0.68 -2.72 14.68
N ILE A 138 -0.45 -3.33 15.01
CA ILE A 138 -0.84 -4.65 14.53
C ILE A 138 -1.71 -4.45 13.30
N CYS A 139 -1.26 -4.99 12.17
CA CYS A 139 -2.00 -4.93 10.90
C CYS A 139 -2.70 -6.26 10.65
N ASP A 140 -3.97 -6.22 10.20
CA ASP A 140 -4.62 -7.41 9.62
C ASP A 140 -4.00 -7.71 8.25
N GLY A 141 -3.08 -8.67 8.24
CA GLY A 141 -2.33 -9.05 7.05
C GLY A 141 -1.09 -9.87 7.37
N ASN A 142 -0.33 -10.21 6.34
CA ASN A 142 0.93 -10.93 6.48
C ASN A 142 2.12 -9.97 6.32
N GLY A 143 3.07 -10.03 7.24
CA GLY A 143 4.42 -9.48 7.06
C GLY A 143 5.38 -10.55 6.53
N GLN A 144 6.39 -10.91 7.33
CA GLN A 144 7.42 -11.93 7.01
C GLN A 144 6.88 -13.28 6.54
N PHE A 145 5.67 -13.64 6.94
CA PHE A 145 5.00 -14.88 6.55
C PHE A 145 4.32 -14.82 5.16
N HIS A 146 4.69 -13.86 4.31
CA HIS A 146 4.24 -13.80 2.92
C HIS A 146 5.10 -14.69 2.00
N VAL A 147 4.56 -15.17 0.86
CA VAL A 147 5.28 -16.06 -0.09
C VAL A 147 6.57 -15.44 -0.65
N ARG A 148 6.63 -14.11 -0.68
CA ARG A 148 7.78 -13.31 -1.11
C ARG A 148 8.76 -12.96 0.03
N GLY A 149 8.47 -13.38 1.27
CA GLY A 149 9.22 -12.98 2.46
C GLY A 149 9.24 -11.46 2.64
N MET A 150 8.08 -10.80 2.45
CA MET A 150 7.93 -9.36 2.62
C MET A 150 8.11 -8.98 4.09
N LEU A 151 8.59 -7.78 4.40
CA LEU A 151 8.51 -7.28 5.79
C LEU A 151 7.08 -6.86 6.09
#